data_AF-A0A541B0I3-F1
#
_entry.id   AF-A0A541B0I3-F1
#
_cell.length_a   1.000
_cell.length_b   1.000
_cell.length_c   1.000
_cell.angle_alpha   90.00
_cell.angle_beta   90.00
_cell.angle_gamma   90.00
#
_symmetry.space_group_name_H-M   'P 1'
#
loop_
_entity.id
_entity.type
_entity.pdbx_description
1 polymer ?
#
loop_
_entity_poly.entity_id
_entity_poly.type
_entity_poly.pdbx_seq_one_letter_code
_entity_poly.pdbx_strand_id
1 'polypeptide(L)'
;MVEAPDAVIGVHVNYLPHGPVPLDGLSEDDVARVEKIRTFLTNPPGYMRMSATRPQTIAYSLTDSPTGQLAWIADKTREWTDPAHPLPDDTLLTDASLHWFFGTAGSSARLIFESGGPRGGGPTDAAPLGMAVFAHDIVRPVRSVSEKANPTLVH
;
A
#
# COMPACT_ATOMS: atom_id res chain seq x y z
N MET A 1 -8.55 11.12 -4.70
CA MET A 1 -8.93 12.29 -5.52
C MET A 1 -7.72 12.89 -6.20
N VAL A 2 -7.75 13.16 -7.52
CA VAL A 2 -6.69 13.95 -8.18
C VAL A 2 -6.96 15.41 -7.88
N GLU A 3 -6.06 16.08 -7.17
CA GLU A 3 -6.25 17.48 -6.75
C GLU A 3 -6.12 18.49 -7.90
N ALA A 4 -5.43 18.12 -8.99
CA ALA A 4 -5.17 18.98 -10.15
C ALA A 4 -5.68 18.34 -11.46
N PRO A 5 -7.00 18.19 -11.65
CA PRO A 5 -7.58 17.46 -12.79
C PRO A 5 -7.19 18.04 -14.15
N ASP A 6 -7.04 19.37 -14.25
CA ASP A 6 -6.68 20.03 -15.51
C ASP A 6 -5.20 19.87 -15.90
N ALA A 7 -4.35 19.43 -14.97
CA ALA A 7 -2.92 19.23 -15.18
C ALA A 7 -2.53 17.76 -15.31
N VAL A 8 -3.41 16.84 -14.90
CA VAL A 8 -3.14 15.40 -14.88
C VAL A 8 -3.87 14.72 -16.02
N ILE A 9 -3.12 14.29 -17.03
CA ILE A 9 -3.65 13.64 -18.23
C ILE A 9 -3.88 12.13 -18.08
N GLY A 10 -3.46 11.54 -16.95
CA GLY A 10 -3.63 10.11 -16.68
C GLY A 10 -2.98 9.69 -15.37
N VAL A 11 -3.50 8.60 -14.78
CA VAL A 11 -3.01 8.01 -13.54
C VAL A 11 -2.76 6.53 -13.79
N HIS A 12 -1.58 6.03 -13.43
CA HIS A 12 -1.29 4.59 -13.43
C HIS A 12 -0.95 4.14 -12.01
N VAL A 13 -1.61 3.09 -11.53
CA VAL A 13 -1.38 2.50 -10.21
C VAL A 13 -1.05 1.03 -10.33
N ASN A 14 -0.15 0.55 -9.48
CA ASN A 14 0.08 -0.88 -9.28
C ASN A 14 -0.57 -1.40 -7.99
N TYR A 15 -1.19 -0.53 -7.20
CA TYR A 15 -1.81 -0.89 -5.93
C TYR A 15 -3.06 -0.02 -5.68
N LEU A 16 -4.24 -0.63 -5.76
CA LEU A 16 -5.52 0.05 -5.48
C LEU A 16 -6.53 -0.92 -4.85
N PRO A 17 -6.55 -1.04 -3.50
CA PRO A 17 -7.61 -1.80 -2.84
C PRO A 17 -8.97 -1.11 -3.01
N HIS A 18 -10.02 -1.88 -3.26
CA HIS A 18 -11.39 -1.36 -3.21
C HIS A 18 -11.99 -1.53 -1.80
N GLY A 19 -13.02 -0.74 -1.50
CA GLY A 19 -13.77 -0.87 -0.25
C GLY A 19 -14.58 -2.17 -0.15
N PRO A 20 -15.36 -2.34 0.94
CA PRO A 20 -16.29 -3.44 1.08
C PRO A 20 -17.32 -3.46 -0.06
N VAL A 21 -17.53 -4.62 -0.69
CA VAL A 21 -18.51 -4.79 -1.78
C VAL A 21 -19.34 -6.06 -1.58
N PRO A 22 -20.56 -6.13 -2.14
CA PRO A 22 -21.34 -7.36 -2.21
C PRO A 22 -20.60 -8.45 -2.98
N LEU A 23 -20.84 -9.71 -2.63
CA LEU A 23 -20.20 -10.88 -3.24
C LEU A 23 -21.01 -11.48 -4.40
N ASP A 24 -22.26 -11.04 -4.56
CA ASP A 24 -23.18 -11.63 -5.54
C ASP A 24 -22.68 -11.48 -6.97
N GLY A 25 -22.67 -12.61 -7.70
CA GLY A 25 -22.23 -12.65 -9.11
C GLY A 25 -20.71 -12.62 -9.32
N LEU A 26 -19.90 -12.72 -8.25
CA LEU A 26 -18.45 -12.88 -8.35
C LEU A 26 -18.06 -14.36 -8.51
N SER A 27 -16.92 -14.59 -9.18
CA SER A 27 -16.29 -15.91 -9.21
C SER A 27 -15.71 -16.28 -7.84
N GLU A 28 -15.44 -17.57 -7.60
CA GLU A 28 -14.82 -18.02 -6.34
C GLU A 28 -13.46 -17.34 -6.08
N ASP A 29 -12.64 -17.15 -7.12
CA ASP A 29 -11.35 -16.44 -7.00
C ASP A 29 -11.55 -14.96 -6.67
N ASP A 30 -12.53 -14.30 -7.28
CA ASP A 30 -12.86 -12.90 -6.96
C ASP A 30 -13.39 -12.75 -5.53
N VAL A 31 -14.23 -13.69 -5.06
CA VAL A 31 -14.67 -13.72 -3.66
C VAL A 31 -13.47 -13.82 -2.73
N ALA A 32 -12.52 -14.73 -3.00
CA ALA A 32 -11.32 -14.87 -2.18
C ALA A 32 -10.47 -13.58 -2.15
N ARG A 33 -10.38 -12.86 -3.27
CA ARG A 33 -9.70 -11.56 -3.36
C ARG A 33 -10.41 -10.48 -2.54
N VAL A 34 -11.74 -10.38 -2.64
CA VAL A 34 -12.55 -9.43 -1.86
C VAL A 34 -12.39 -9.69 -0.36
N GLU A 35 -12.43 -10.97 0.07
CA GLU A 35 -12.24 -11.33 1.48
C GLU A 35 -10.83 -11.00 1.98
N LYS A 36 -9.79 -11.22 1.15
CA LYS A 36 -8.42 -10.83 1.49
C LYS A 36 -8.31 -9.32 1.69
N ILE A 37 -8.92 -8.52 0.81
CA ILE A 37 -8.98 -7.05 0.95
C ILE A 37 -9.71 -6.66 2.24
N ARG A 38 -10.88 -7.25 2.49
CA ARG A 38 -11.66 -6.99 3.71
C ARG A 38 -10.87 -7.32 4.98
N THR A 39 -10.16 -8.44 4.98
CA THR A 39 -9.29 -8.85 6.10
C THR A 39 -8.17 -7.85 6.32
N PHE A 40 -7.49 -7.42 5.26
CA PHE A 40 -6.41 -6.44 5.34
C PHE A 40 -6.89 -5.08 5.87
N LEU A 41 -8.06 -4.61 5.42
CA LEU A 41 -8.62 -3.32 5.86
C LEU A 41 -9.16 -3.35 7.30
N THR A 42 -9.77 -4.46 7.72
CA THR A 42 -10.31 -4.60 9.09
C THR A 42 -9.24 -4.99 10.10
N ASN A 43 -8.20 -5.68 9.66
CA ASN A 43 -7.07 -6.08 10.48
C ASN A 43 -5.73 -5.63 9.86
N PRO A 44 -5.43 -4.32 9.87
CA PRO A 44 -4.19 -3.82 9.32
C PRO A 44 -2.98 -4.37 10.09
N PRO A 45 -1.86 -4.63 9.39
CA PRO A 45 -0.66 -5.17 9.99
C PRO A 45 -0.09 -4.24 11.07
N GLY A 46 0.61 -4.82 12.05
CA GLY A 46 1.08 -4.10 13.24
C GLY A 46 1.91 -2.85 12.94
N TYR A 47 2.76 -2.89 11.90
CA TYR A 47 3.57 -1.75 11.46
C TYR A 47 2.70 -0.53 11.11
N MET A 48 1.57 -0.76 10.44
CA MET A 48 0.67 0.28 9.99
C MET A 48 -0.06 0.89 11.19
N ARG A 49 -0.52 0.04 12.14
CA ARG A 49 -1.16 0.51 13.38
C ARG A 49 -0.21 1.36 14.22
N MET A 50 1.05 0.93 14.38
CA MET A 50 2.07 1.67 15.13
C MET A 50 2.35 3.03 14.49
N SER A 51 2.59 3.04 13.18
CA SER A 51 2.88 4.27 12.43
C SER A 51 1.68 5.22 12.39
N ALA A 52 0.46 4.69 12.25
CA ALA A 52 -0.77 5.49 12.20
C ALA A 52 -1.18 6.09 13.56
N THR A 53 -0.69 5.58 14.69
CA THR A 53 -1.15 6.01 16.03
C THR A 53 -0.05 6.63 16.88
N ARG A 54 1.19 6.14 16.78
CA ARG A 54 2.33 6.52 17.62
C ARG A 54 3.63 6.62 16.80
N PRO A 55 3.65 7.39 15.69
CA PRO A 55 4.82 7.46 14.79
C PRO A 55 6.07 7.95 15.51
N GLN A 56 5.95 8.93 16.41
CA GLN A 56 7.09 9.45 17.17
C GLN A 56 7.67 8.42 18.16
N THR A 57 6.82 7.57 18.74
CA THR A 57 7.26 6.58 19.72
C THR A 57 8.13 5.51 19.07
N ILE A 58 7.69 4.96 17.94
CA ILE A 58 8.48 3.95 17.21
C ILE A 58 9.74 4.55 16.58
N ALA A 59 9.72 5.84 16.23
CA ALA A 59 10.86 6.53 15.63
C ALA A 59 12.12 6.46 16.50
N TYR A 60 12.00 6.58 17.82
CA TYR A 60 13.17 6.54 18.72
C TYR A 60 13.94 5.22 18.60
N SER A 61 13.24 4.08 18.64
CA SER A 61 13.91 2.78 18.53
C SER A 61 14.51 2.53 17.15
N LEU A 62 13.83 2.98 16.09
CA LEU A 62 14.32 2.80 14.72
C LEU A 62 15.49 3.73 14.38
N THR A 63 15.54 4.92 14.99
CA THR A 63 16.62 5.90 14.77
C THR A 63 17.85 5.61 15.64
N ASP A 64 17.67 4.95 16.79
CA ASP A 64 18.77 4.59 17.69
C ASP A 64 19.43 3.24 17.31
N SER A 65 18.69 2.35 16.62
CA SER A 65 19.16 1.00 16.30
C SER A 65 19.13 0.71 14.79
N PRO A 66 20.30 0.58 14.12
CA PRO A 66 20.34 0.23 12.70
C PRO A 66 19.84 -1.18 12.43
N THR A 67 20.03 -2.10 13.38
CA THR A 67 19.47 -3.46 13.29
C THR A 67 17.95 -3.45 13.49
N GLY A 68 17.43 -2.60 14.36
CA GLY A 68 15.98 -2.35 14.49
C GLY A 68 15.39 -1.78 13.20
N GLN A 69 16.03 -0.77 12.61
CA GLN A 69 15.63 -0.19 11.32
C GLN A 69 15.62 -1.22 10.19
N LEU A 70 16.68 -2.03 10.07
CA LEU A 70 16.77 -3.09 9.08
C LEU A 70 15.68 -4.15 9.28
N ALA A 71 15.48 -4.62 10.51
CA ALA A 71 14.46 -5.62 10.81
C ALA A 71 13.05 -5.11 10.47
N TRP A 72 12.76 -3.85 10.76
CA TRP A 72 11.46 -3.22 10.48
C TRP A 72 11.13 -3.18 8.99
N ILE A 73 12.12 -2.86 8.14
CA ILE A 73 11.96 -2.84 6.68
C ILE A 73 11.93 -4.28 6.13
N ALA A 74 12.89 -5.11 6.53
CA ALA A 74 13.06 -6.47 6.06
C ALA A 74 11.83 -7.36 6.27
N ASP A 75 11.11 -7.17 7.40
CA ASP A 75 9.87 -7.89 7.68
C ASP A 75 8.84 -7.70 6.56
N LYS A 76 8.62 -6.47 6.12
CA LYS A 76 7.64 -6.16 5.06
C LYS A 76 8.16 -6.50 3.67
N THR A 77 9.44 -6.24 3.41
CA THR A 77 10.08 -6.63 2.16
C THR A 77 9.96 -8.14 1.94
N ARG A 78 10.22 -8.96 2.96
CA ARG A 78 10.08 -10.41 2.87
C ARG A 78 8.62 -10.85 2.71
N GLU A 79 7.68 -10.22 3.41
CA GLU A 79 6.27 -10.58 3.37
C GLU A 79 5.62 -10.26 2.00
N TRP A 80 6.03 -9.18 1.35
CA TRP A 80 5.36 -8.64 0.16
C TRP A 80 6.12 -8.84 -1.15
N THR A 81 7.24 -9.54 -1.11
CA THR A 81 8.00 -9.92 -2.31
C THR A 81 7.57 -11.28 -2.80
N ASP A 82 7.55 -11.47 -4.13
CA ASP A 82 7.38 -12.78 -4.73
C ASP A 82 8.49 -13.72 -4.21
N PRO A 83 8.14 -14.83 -3.51
CA PRO A 83 9.13 -15.75 -2.98
C PRO A 83 9.97 -16.44 -4.07
N ALA A 84 9.51 -16.49 -5.32
CA ALA A 84 10.29 -17.00 -6.46
C ALA A 84 11.36 -16.02 -6.93
N HIS A 85 11.23 -14.73 -6.60
CA HIS A 85 12.12 -13.65 -7.02
C HIS A 85 12.50 -12.78 -5.81
N PRO A 86 13.25 -13.33 -4.84
CA PRO A 86 13.64 -12.59 -3.64
C PRO A 86 14.51 -11.38 -4.00
N LEU A 87 14.36 -10.30 -3.23
CA LEU A 87 15.21 -9.12 -3.36
C LEU A 87 16.67 -9.47 -2.99
N PRO A 88 17.65 -8.98 -3.76
CA PRO A 88 19.05 -9.08 -3.36
C PRO A 88 19.30 -8.38 -2.03
N ASP A 89 20.16 -8.95 -1.18
CA ASP A 89 20.51 -8.39 0.13
C ASP A 89 21.00 -6.95 0.03
N ASP A 90 21.81 -6.64 -0.98
CA ASP A 90 22.31 -5.28 -1.23
C ASP A 90 21.17 -4.28 -1.49
N THR A 91 20.06 -4.71 -2.11
CA THR A 91 18.90 -3.84 -2.35
C THR A 91 18.18 -3.53 -1.04
N LEU A 92 17.97 -4.55 -0.21
CA LEU A 92 17.36 -4.39 1.12
C LEU A 92 18.24 -3.52 2.03
N LEU A 93 19.54 -3.77 2.04
CA LEU A 93 20.50 -2.99 2.83
C LEU A 93 20.59 -1.54 2.35
N THR A 94 20.48 -1.30 1.04
CA THR A 94 20.44 0.05 0.47
C THR A 94 19.21 0.81 0.96
N ASP A 95 18.01 0.21 0.88
CA ASP A 95 16.78 0.86 1.35
C ASP A 95 16.81 1.15 2.86
N ALA A 96 17.28 0.19 3.67
CA ALA A 96 17.47 0.38 5.10
C ALA A 96 18.51 1.48 5.42
N SER A 97 19.59 1.54 4.64
CA SER A 97 20.64 2.56 4.79
C SER A 97 20.14 3.96 4.48
N LEU A 98 19.27 4.13 3.48
CA LEU A 98 18.65 5.42 3.19
C LEU A 98 17.84 5.91 4.40
N HIS A 99 17.02 5.05 5.00
CA HIS A 99 16.25 5.42 6.19
C HIS A 99 17.14 5.75 7.39
N TRP A 100 18.20 4.98 7.59
CA TRP A 100 19.15 5.16 8.67
C TRP A 100 19.97 6.45 8.54
N PHE A 101 20.67 6.63 7.42
CA PHE A 101 21.61 7.75 7.25
C PHE A 101 20.90 9.11 7.17
N PHE A 102 19.66 9.15 6.65
CA PHE A 102 18.88 10.38 6.61
C PHE A 102 17.99 10.58 7.85
N GLY A 103 17.95 9.62 8.78
CA GLY A 103 17.13 9.71 9.99
C GLY A 103 15.63 9.82 9.71
N THR A 104 15.14 9.17 8.66
CA THR A 104 13.76 9.37 8.14
C THR A 104 12.71 8.41 8.71
N ALA A 105 13.09 7.53 9.64
CA ALA A 105 12.18 6.55 10.25
C ALA A 105 10.92 7.21 10.85
N GLY A 106 11.10 8.32 11.58
CA GLY A 106 9.99 9.05 12.19
C GLY A 106 9.18 9.87 11.19
N SER A 107 9.84 10.54 10.25
CA SER A 107 9.17 11.37 9.25
C SER A 107 8.34 10.53 8.26
N SER A 108 8.83 9.36 7.85
CA SER A 108 8.07 8.46 6.98
C SER A 108 6.87 7.84 7.71
N ALA A 109 7.03 7.43 8.98
CA ALA A 109 5.92 6.96 9.81
C ALA A 109 4.84 8.04 10.02
N ARG A 110 5.24 9.32 10.09
CA ARG A 110 4.31 10.45 10.23
C ARG A 110 3.38 10.61 9.02
N LEU A 111 3.85 10.31 7.81
CA LEU A 111 2.99 10.31 6.62
C LEU A 111 1.81 9.35 6.78
N ILE A 112 2.02 8.18 7.38
CA ILE A 112 0.95 7.21 7.64
C ILE A 112 -0.04 7.75 8.67
N PHE A 113 0.44 8.41 9.74
CA PHE A 113 -0.39 9.08 10.73
C PHE A 113 -1.29 10.16 10.09
N GLU A 114 -0.72 10.98 9.21
CA GLU A 114 -1.44 12.07 8.54
C GLU A 114 -2.38 11.53 7.44
N SER A 115 -2.02 10.43 6.78
CA SER A 115 -2.83 9.75 5.77
C SER A 115 -3.94 8.86 6.35
N GLY A 116 -4.06 8.79 7.69
CA GLY A 116 -5.05 7.99 8.40
C GLY A 116 -6.44 8.62 8.50
N GLY A 117 -6.61 9.85 8.03
CA GLY A 117 -7.92 10.51 7.91
C GLY A 117 -8.83 9.86 6.86
N PRO A 118 -10.08 10.31 6.71
CA PRO A 118 -10.98 9.85 5.66
C PRO A 118 -10.30 10.00 4.30
N ARG A 119 -9.93 8.89 3.67
CA ARG A 119 -9.43 8.91 2.31
C ARG A 119 -10.59 9.33 1.44
N GLY A 120 -10.54 10.55 0.90
CA GLY A 120 -11.42 10.95 -0.19
C GLY A 120 -11.37 9.88 -1.27
N GLY A 121 -12.52 9.63 -1.92
CA GLY A 121 -12.73 8.53 -2.87
C GLY A 121 -11.62 8.34 -3.91
N GLY A 122 -11.69 7.21 -4.61
CA GLY A 122 -10.70 6.72 -5.58
C GLY A 122 -10.24 7.75 -6.63
N PRO A 123 -9.33 7.35 -7.53
CA PRO A 123 -8.96 8.18 -8.68
C PRO A 123 -10.22 8.81 -9.29
N THR A 124 -10.20 10.15 -9.40
CA THR A 124 -11.35 10.94 -9.84
C THR A 124 -11.79 10.57 -11.25
N ASP A 125 -13.05 10.82 -11.56
CA ASP A 125 -13.64 10.73 -12.90
C ASP A 125 -12.98 11.63 -13.96
N ALA A 126 -11.96 12.41 -13.61
CA ALA A 126 -11.36 13.42 -14.48
C ALA A 126 -10.23 12.91 -15.39
N ALA A 127 -9.48 11.86 -14.98
CA ALA A 127 -8.30 11.40 -15.72
C ALA A 127 -8.38 9.90 -16.01
N PRO A 128 -7.94 9.43 -17.20
CA PRO A 128 -7.80 8.01 -17.51
C PRO A 128 -6.97 7.27 -16.46
N LEU A 129 -7.48 6.12 -15.99
CA LEU A 129 -6.82 5.28 -14.99
C LEU A 129 -6.31 3.99 -15.62
N GLY A 130 -5.04 3.65 -15.40
CA GLY A 130 -4.46 2.33 -15.67
C GLY A 130 -4.12 1.60 -14.37
N MET A 131 -4.36 0.30 -14.33
CA MET A 131 -4.12 -0.56 -13.16
C MET A 131 -3.31 -1.80 -13.54
N ALA A 132 -2.12 -1.93 -12.95
CA ALA A 132 -1.35 -3.18 -13.00
C ALA A 132 -1.65 -4.02 -11.74
N VAL A 133 -1.99 -5.29 -11.91
CA VAL A 133 -2.24 -6.23 -10.80
C VAL A 133 -1.18 -7.32 -10.81
N PHE A 134 -0.30 -7.32 -9.81
CA PHE A 134 0.75 -8.34 -9.66
C PHE A 134 0.26 -9.54 -8.85
N ALA A 135 0.69 -10.75 -9.25
CA ALA A 135 0.18 -12.01 -8.69
C ALA A 135 0.44 -12.16 -7.18
N HIS A 136 1.54 -11.57 -6.70
CA HIS A 136 2.02 -11.63 -5.31
C HIS A 136 1.83 -10.33 -4.52
N ASP A 137 1.00 -9.41 -5.01
CA ASP A 137 0.71 -8.17 -4.31
C ASP A 137 -0.02 -8.41 -2.98
N ILE A 138 0.09 -7.46 -2.05
CA ILE A 138 -0.50 -7.47 -0.70
C ILE A 138 -1.99 -7.83 -0.81
N VAL A 139 -2.69 -7.15 -1.71
CA VAL A 139 -4.06 -7.46 -2.09
C VAL A 139 -4.23 -7.27 -3.59
N ARG A 140 -5.15 -8.02 -4.19
CA ARG A 140 -5.40 -7.99 -5.64
C ARG A 140 -6.82 -7.50 -5.89
N PRO A 141 -7.03 -6.31 -6.46
CA PRO A 141 -8.37 -5.82 -6.72
C PRO A 141 -9.10 -6.70 -7.73
N VAL A 142 -10.43 -6.76 -7.61
CA VAL A 142 -11.31 -7.42 -8.57
C VAL A 142 -11.65 -6.46 -9.70
N ARG A 143 -11.40 -6.86 -10.95
CA ARG A 143 -11.57 -5.99 -12.12
C ARG A 143 -12.98 -5.42 -12.23
N SER A 144 -14.01 -6.26 -12.16
CA SER A 144 -15.41 -5.84 -12.29
C SER A 144 -15.85 -4.88 -11.17
N VAL A 145 -15.21 -4.95 -10.00
CA VAL A 145 -15.43 -4.01 -8.89
C VAL A 145 -14.70 -2.71 -9.15
N SER A 146 -13.44 -2.77 -9.60
CA SER A 146 -12.63 -1.60 -9.93
C SER A 146 -13.23 -0.79 -11.08
N GLU A 147 -13.75 -1.43 -12.12
CA GLU A 147 -14.43 -0.77 -13.26
C GLU A 147 -15.70 -0.04 -12.80
N LYS A 148 -16.49 -0.65 -11.92
CA LYS A 148 -17.69 -0.01 -11.35
C LYS A 148 -17.34 1.18 -10.45
N ALA A 149 -16.25 1.09 -9.70
CA ALA A 149 -15.81 2.14 -8.78
C ALA A 149 -15.03 3.27 -9.46
N ASN A 150 -14.47 3.03 -10.65
CA ASN A 150 -13.62 3.97 -11.39
C ASN A 150 -14.02 3.97 -12.88
N PRO A 151 -14.99 4.82 -13.29
CA PRO A 151 -15.47 4.87 -14.67
C PRO A 151 -14.40 5.21 -15.72
N THR A 152 -13.27 5.80 -15.31
CA THR A 152 -12.14 6.15 -16.19
C THR A 152 -11.09 5.04 -16.33
N LEU A 153 -11.32 3.86 -15.75
CA LEU A 153 -10.41 2.72 -15.86
C LEU A 153 -10.34 2.22 -17.31
N VAL A 154 -9.17 2.39 -17.95
CA VAL A 154 -8.92 2.01 -19.35
C VAL A 154 -8.12 0.72 -19.48
N HIS A 155 -7.25 0.41 -18.51
CA HIS A 155 -6.35 -0.74 -18.53
C HIS A 155 -6.23 -1.38 -17.15
#